data_AF-A0AAV4R263-F1
#
_entry.id   AF-A0AAV4R263-F1
#
_cell.length_a   1.000
_cell.length_b   1.000
_cell.length_c   1.000
_cell.angle_alpha   90.00
_cell.angle_beta   90.00
_cell.angle_gamma   90.00
#
_symmetry.space_group_name_H-M   'P 1'
#
loop_
_entity.id
_entity.type
_entity.pdbx_description
1 polymer ?
#
loop_
_entity_poly.entity_id
_entity_poly.type
_entity_poly.pdbx_seq_one_letter_code
_entity_poly.pdbx_strand_id
1 'polypeptide(L)'
;MNLNKQLADCDCGLTSYSCVMDSVKGKLCECHPGYFEVNGYCTGCSCGENSFGCFASMYTARMCLCHRGYTSFTGYCVECFCGDNSYACIIDSLRGKVCHCHPGFVEIDGHCLDPNSTEKPMTKSYTSTPK
;
A
#
# COMPACT_ATOMS: atom_id res chain seq x y z
N MET A 1 -29.48 -7.16 28.40
CA MET A 1 -28.06 -7.29 28.00
C MET A 1 -27.22 -6.40 28.89
N ASN A 2 -26.08 -6.89 29.38
CA ASN A 2 -25.27 -6.21 30.40
C ASN A 2 -24.23 -5.30 29.72
N LEU A 3 -24.28 -3.99 29.99
CA LEU A 3 -23.45 -2.98 29.32
C LEU A 3 -21.94 -3.27 29.46
N ASN A 4 -21.53 -3.81 30.61
CA ASN A 4 -20.14 -4.20 30.88
C ASN A 4 -19.65 -5.38 30.02
N LYS A 5 -20.55 -6.22 29.51
CA LYS A 5 -20.20 -7.33 28.60
C LYS A 5 -20.01 -6.82 27.17
N GLN A 6 -20.81 -5.85 26.75
CA GLN A 6 -20.68 -5.17 25.46
C GLN A 6 -19.36 -4.39 25.34
N LEU A 7 -18.90 -3.78 26.44
CA LEU A 7 -17.61 -3.09 26.53
C LEU A 7 -16.40 -4.04 26.47
N ALA A 8 -16.52 -5.27 26.99
CA ALA A 8 -15.44 -6.26 26.92
C ALA A 8 -15.40 -6.99 25.57
N ASP A 9 -16.55 -7.23 24.94
CA ASP A 9 -16.65 -7.89 23.63
C ASP A 9 -16.25 -6.96 22.47
N CYS A 10 -16.24 -5.64 22.66
CA CYS A 10 -15.90 -4.64 21.65
C CYS A 10 -14.58 -3.90 21.96
N ASP A 11 -13.52 -4.66 22.27
CA ASP A 11 -12.17 -4.13 22.40
C ASP A 11 -11.40 -4.26 21.08
N CYS A 12 -11.05 -3.13 20.47
CA CYS A 12 -10.25 -3.03 19.25
C CYS A 12 -8.81 -2.54 19.50
N GLY A 13 -8.45 -2.33 20.78
CA GLY A 13 -7.19 -1.71 21.19
C GLY A 13 -7.20 -0.18 21.12
N LEU A 14 -6.15 0.45 21.64
CA LEU A 14 -6.00 1.92 21.74
C LEU A 14 -5.83 2.63 20.39
N THR A 15 -5.68 1.88 19.31
CA THR A 15 -5.38 2.35 17.96
C THR A 15 -6.62 2.34 17.05
N SER A 16 -7.81 2.18 17.64
CA SER A 16 -9.10 2.30 16.97
C SER A 16 -9.77 3.64 17.26
N TYR A 17 -10.44 4.22 16.26
CA TYR A 17 -11.42 5.29 16.42
C TYR A 17 -12.70 4.79 17.09
N SER A 18 -13.19 3.63 16.65
CA SER A 18 -14.47 3.10 17.10
C SER A 18 -14.51 1.58 16.99
N CYS A 19 -15.41 0.97 17.75
CA CYS A 19 -15.74 -0.44 17.68
C CYS A 19 -17.26 -0.60 17.58
N VAL A 20 -17.70 -1.45 16.66
CA VAL A 20 -19.13 -1.77 16.50
C VAL A 20 -19.30 -3.28 16.46
N MET A 21 -20.30 -3.77 17.19
CA MET A 21 -20.72 -5.18 17.10
C MET A 21 -21.75 -5.32 15.98
N ASP A 22 -21.35 -5.95 14.89
CA ASP A 22 -22.25 -6.37 13.80
C ASP A 22 -22.82 -7.75 14.09
N SER A 23 -24.12 -7.93 13.84
CA SER A 23 -24.82 -9.19 14.15
C SER A 23 -24.41 -10.36 13.24
N VAL A 24 -23.78 -10.08 12.10
CA VAL A 24 -23.38 -11.07 11.09
C VAL A 24 -21.87 -11.26 11.10
N LYS A 25 -21.12 -10.16 11.08
CA LYS A 25 -19.65 -10.15 10.98
C LYS A 25 -18.96 -10.21 12.34
N GLY A 26 -19.71 -10.02 13.43
CA GLY A 26 -19.15 -9.93 14.77
C GLY A 26 -18.52 -8.55 15.02
N LYS A 27 -17.43 -8.52 15.78
CA LYS A 27 -16.71 -7.30 16.12
C LYS A 27 -16.11 -6.66 14.87
N LEU A 28 -16.36 -5.36 14.66
CA LEU A 28 -15.78 -4.55 13.59
C LEU A 28 -15.03 -3.37 14.21
N CYS A 29 -13.78 -3.17 13.79
CA CYS A 29 -12.90 -2.12 14.30
C CYS A 29 -12.65 -1.05 13.24
N GLU A 30 -12.89 0.21 13.58
CA GLU A 30 -12.44 1.34 12.77
C GLU A 30 -11.07 1.78 13.26
N CYS A 31 -10.02 1.54 12.48
CA CYS A 31 -8.65 1.79 12.90
C CYS A 31 -8.15 3.21 12.54
N HIS A 32 -7.24 3.74 13.36
CA HIS A 32 -6.51 4.97 13.03
C HIS A 32 -5.70 4.82 11.72
N PRO A 33 -5.37 5.93 11.03
CA PRO A 33 -4.52 5.89 9.85
C PRO A 33 -3.18 5.19 10.16
N GLY A 34 -2.75 4.29 9.28
CA GLY A 34 -1.57 3.46 9.50
C GLY A 34 -1.80 2.21 10.35
N TYR A 35 -3.05 1.92 10.73
CA TYR A 35 -3.47 0.68 11.39
C TYR A 35 -4.57 -0.02 10.57
N PHE A 36 -4.65 -1.34 10.69
CA PHE A 36 -5.70 -2.15 10.07
C PHE A 36 -6.16 -3.27 11.00
N GLU A 37 -7.37 -3.76 10.80
CA GLU A 37 -7.92 -4.82 11.63
C GLU A 37 -7.27 -6.18 11.31
N VAL A 38 -6.68 -6.81 12.33
CA VAL A 38 -6.16 -8.18 12.30
C VAL A 38 -6.73 -8.91 13.50
N ASN A 39 -7.46 -10.00 13.25
CA ASN A 39 -8.07 -10.82 14.31
C ASN A 39 -8.88 -10.00 15.33
N GLY A 40 -9.59 -8.95 14.87
CA GLY A 40 -10.40 -8.09 15.73
C GLY A 40 -9.60 -7.04 16.52
N TYR A 41 -8.36 -6.74 16.15
CA TYR A 41 -7.56 -5.69 16.79
C TYR A 41 -6.90 -4.80 15.75
N CYS A 42 -6.81 -3.50 16.02
CA CYS A 42 -6.12 -2.56 15.16
C CYS A 42 -4.59 -2.71 15.30
N THR A 43 -3.96 -3.30 14.28
CA THR A 43 -2.53 -3.58 14.24
C THR A 43 -1.83 -2.62 13.28
N GLY A 44 -0.64 -2.13 13.65
CA GLY A 44 0.12 -1.19 12.84
C GLY A 44 0.58 -1.80 11.51
N CYS A 45 0.45 -1.02 10.43
CA CYS A 45 0.78 -1.44 9.07
C CYS A 45 2.26 -1.78 8.88
N SER A 46 3.19 -1.10 9.57
CA SER A 46 4.64 -1.31 9.43
C SER A 46 5.13 -1.47 7.97
N CYS A 47 4.54 -0.68 7.06
CA CYS A 47 4.75 -0.75 5.61
C CYS A 47 5.86 0.19 5.09
N GLY A 48 6.48 0.95 6.01
CA GLY A 48 7.45 2.02 5.70
C GLY A 48 6.80 3.37 5.42
N GLU A 49 7.63 4.40 5.24
CA GLU A 49 7.19 5.81 5.07
C GLU A 49 6.47 6.07 3.74
N ASN A 50 6.68 5.22 2.73
CA ASN A 50 6.06 5.35 1.41
C ASN A 50 4.66 4.70 1.32
N SER A 51 4.05 4.46 2.47
CA SER A 51 2.75 3.83 2.62
C SER A 51 1.78 4.78 3.30
N PHE A 52 0.55 4.87 2.78
CA PHE A 52 -0.52 5.62 3.44
C PHE A 52 -1.54 4.73 4.14
N GLY A 53 -1.41 3.40 4.02
CA GLY A 53 -2.27 2.44 4.71
C GLY A 53 -1.92 1.01 4.38
N CYS A 54 -2.73 0.08 4.85
CA CYS A 54 -2.61 -1.34 4.54
C CYS A 54 -3.95 -2.04 4.76
N PHE A 55 -4.06 -3.27 4.28
CA PHE A 55 -5.24 -4.10 4.48
C PHE A 55 -4.85 -5.59 4.54
N ALA A 56 -5.72 -6.41 5.12
CA ALA A 56 -5.57 -7.86 5.11
C ALA A 56 -5.97 -8.41 3.74
N SER A 57 -5.15 -9.29 3.16
CA SER A 57 -5.49 -10.02 1.94
C SER A 57 -5.65 -11.50 2.25
N MET A 58 -6.49 -12.21 1.49
CA MET A 58 -6.63 -13.67 1.62
C MET A 58 -5.32 -14.40 1.32
N TYR A 59 -4.42 -13.79 0.53
CA TYR A 59 -3.15 -14.39 0.11
C TYR A 59 -1.96 -14.03 1.01
N THR A 60 -2.06 -12.92 1.74
CA THR A 60 -0.98 -12.40 2.57
C THR A 60 -1.56 -11.75 3.80
N ALA A 61 -0.98 -12.01 4.97
CA ALA A 61 -1.42 -11.41 6.24
C ALA A 61 -1.49 -9.87 6.21
N ARG A 62 -0.79 -9.22 5.28
CA ARG A 62 -0.77 -7.77 5.09
C ARG A 62 -0.39 -7.37 3.67
N MET A 63 -1.19 -6.50 3.05
CA MET A 63 -0.84 -5.76 1.83
C MET A 63 -0.73 -4.28 2.13
N CYS A 64 0.30 -3.61 1.60
CA CYS A 64 0.52 -2.18 1.81
C CYS A 64 -0.12 -1.34 0.69
N LEU A 65 -0.71 -0.21 1.06
CA LEU A 65 -1.21 0.80 0.14
C LEU A 65 -0.13 1.87 -0.03
N CYS A 66 0.54 1.84 -1.18
CA CYS A 66 1.74 2.62 -1.44
C CYS A 66 1.45 3.92 -2.19
N HIS A 67 2.22 4.97 -1.88
CA HIS A 67 2.17 6.23 -2.62
C HIS A 67 2.52 6.04 -4.11
N ARG A 68 2.15 7.02 -4.95
CA ARG A 68 2.47 7.01 -6.38
C ARG A 68 3.97 6.82 -6.57
N GLY A 69 4.35 5.93 -7.48
CA GLY A 69 5.75 5.58 -7.74
C GLY A 69 6.31 4.51 -6.80
N TYR A 70 5.48 3.92 -5.93
CA TYR A 70 5.83 2.80 -5.07
C TYR A 70 4.84 1.66 -5.26
N THR A 71 5.29 0.42 -5.02
CA THR A 71 4.43 -0.77 -5.05
C THR A 71 4.69 -1.65 -3.83
N SER A 72 3.71 -2.48 -3.48
CA SER A 72 3.85 -3.39 -2.34
C SER A 72 4.68 -4.61 -2.76
N PHE A 73 5.79 -4.83 -2.06
CA PHE A 73 6.63 -6.01 -2.25
C PHE A 73 7.14 -6.49 -0.89
N THR A 74 6.99 -7.79 -0.60
CA THR A 74 7.43 -8.41 0.68
C THR A 74 6.92 -7.69 1.94
N GLY A 75 5.74 -7.08 1.87
CA GLY A 75 5.14 -6.36 3.01
C GLY A 75 5.65 -4.93 3.23
N TYR A 76 6.37 -4.34 2.26
CA TYR A 76 6.83 -2.95 2.29
C TYR A 76 6.45 -2.24 1.00
N CYS A 77 6.40 -0.91 1.05
CA CYS A 77 6.32 -0.08 -0.15
C CYS A 77 7.73 0.21 -0.68
N VAL A 78 8.04 -0.31 -1.87
CA VAL A 78 9.34 -0.15 -2.54
C VAL A 78 9.17 0.66 -3.82
N GLU A 79 10.20 1.41 -4.20
CA GLU A 79 10.14 2.27 -5.37
C GLU A 79 9.88 1.46 -6.63
N CYS A 80 8.88 1.88 -7.39
CA CYS A 80 8.46 1.29 -8.65
C CYS A 80 7.92 2.39 -9.55
N PHE A 81 8.82 3.27 -9.98
CA PHE A 81 8.50 4.32 -10.94
C PHE A 81 9.17 4.04 -12.29
N CYS A 82 8.35 3.98 -13.34
CA CYS A 82 8.76 3.67 -14.71
C CYS A 82 8.57 4.85 -15.67
N GLY A 83 8.24 6.04 -15.17
CA GLY A 83 7.88 7.19 -16.01
C GLY A 83 6.39 7.23 -16.37
N ASP A 84 5.95 8.37 -16.91
CA ASP A 84 4.55 8.63 -17.25
C ASP A 84 4.08 7.80 -18.47
N ASN A 85 5.00 7.22 -19.26
CA ASN A 85 4.69 6.33 -20.39
C ASN A 85 4.54 4.85 -19.99
N SER A 86 4.44 4.55 -18.70
CA SER A 86 4.15 3.22 -18.19
C SER A 86 2.71 3.12 -17.71
N TYR A 87 2.09 1.96 -17.94
CA TYR A 87 0.77 1.66 -17.36
C TYR A 87 0.86 0.73 -16.14
N ALA A 88 2.00 0.06 -15.94
CA ALA A 88 2.26 -0.71 -14.74
C ALA A 88 3.74 -0.75 -14.41
N CYS A 89 4.03 -0.92 -13.12
CA CYS A 89 5.35 -1.24 -12.60
C CYS A 89 5.18 -2.37 -11.59
N ILE A 90 5.99 -3.42 -11.72
CA ILE A 90 6.00 -4.55 -10.79
C ILE A 90 7.42 -4.81 -10.31
N ILE A 91 7.53 -5.44 -9.13
CA ILE A 91 8.79 -5.99 -8.64
C ILE A 91 8.73 -7.48 -8.83
N ASP A 92 9.55 -7.98 -9.76
CA ASP A 92 9.80 -9.39 -9.94
C ASP A 92 10.96 -9.83 -9.05
N SER A 93 10.80 -10.96 -8.36
CA SER A 93 11.82 -11.43 -7.40
C SER A 93 13.17 -11.79 -8.03
N LEU A 94 13.21 -12.07 -9.34
CA LEU A 94 14.44 -12.43 -10.06
C LEU A 94 15.00 -11.23 -10.84
N ARG A 95 14.13 -10.43 -11.44
CA ARG A 95 14.50 -9.35 -12.36
C ARG A 95 14.50 -7.97 -11.70
N GLY A 96 13.98 -7.84 -10.49
CA GLY A 96 13.81 -6.55 -9.81
C GLY A 96 12.66 -5.74 -10.43
N LYS A 97 12.84 -4.43 -10.58
CA LYS A 97 11.86 -3.54 -11.19
C LYS A 97 11.62 -3.93 -12.65
N VAL A 98 10.35 -4.10 -13.02
CA VAL A 98 9.93 -4.39 -14.39
C VAL A 98 8.88 -3.36 -14.80
N CYS A 99 9.09 -2.72 -15.96
CA CYS A 99 8.22 -1.69 -16.48
C CYS A 99 7.33 -2.21 -17.61
N HIS A 100 6.03 -1.98 -17.48
CA HIS A 100 5.07 -2.23 -18.55
C HIS A 100 4.76 -0.93 -19.26
N CYS A 101 5.38 -0.76 -20.43
CA CYS A 101 5.31 0.47 -21.22
C CYS A 101 4.09 0.50 -22.14
N HIS A 102 3.51 1.68 -22.32
CA HIS A 102 2.51 1.90 -23.35
C HIS A 102 3.05 1.57 -24.75
N PRO A 103 2.19 1.21 -25.72
CA PRO A 103 2.63 0.96 -27.10
C PRO A 103 3.44 2.12 -27.67
N GLY A 104 4.55 1.80 -28.35
CA GLY A 104 5.49 2.79 -28.90
C GLY A 104 6.63 3.19 -27.96
N PHE A 105 6.57 2.81 -26.68
CA PHE A 105 7.61 3.05 -25.70
C PHE A 105 8.33 1.75 -25.34
N VAL A 106 9.60 1.85 -24.97
CA VAL A 106 10.43 0.72 -24.55
C VAL A 106 11.10 1.00 -23.21
N GLU A 107 11.36 -0.08 -22.46
CA GLU A 107 12.08 0.04 -21.19
C GLU A 107 13.57 0.26 -21.46
N ILE A 108 14.09 1.41 -21.02
CA ILE A 108 15.50 1.79 -21.06
C ILE A 108 15.89 2.28 -19.67
N ASP A 109 16.90 1.66 -19.07
CA ASP A 109 17.39 1.97 -17.71
C ASP A 109 16.27 2.05 -16.64
N GLY A 110 15.27 1.16 -16.76
CA GLY A 110 14.14 1.09 -15.83
C GLY A 110 13.10 2.21 -16.02
N HIS A 111 13.04 2.85 -17.18
CA HIS A 111 12.01 3.83 -17.54
C HIS A 111 11.45 3.55 -18.94
N CYS A 112 10.16 3.81 -19.12
CA CYS A 112 9.50 3.73 -20.42
C CYS A 112 9.75 5.02 -21.21
N LEU A 113 10.62 4.92 -22.23
CA LEU A 113 11.04 6.04 -23.06
C LEU A 113 10.65 5.80 -24.53
N ASP A 114 10.44 6.89 -25.27
CA ASP A 114 10.30 6.83 -26.71
C ASP A 114 11.70 6.54 -27.29
N PRO A 115 11.90 5.40 -27.99
CA PRO A 115 13.21 5.03 -28.52
C PRO A 115 13.72 6.01 -29.60
N ASN A 116 12.84 6.84 -30.17
CA ASN A 116 13.19 7.85 -31.17
C ASN A 116 13.35 9.25 -30.57
N SER A 117 13.09 9.42 -29.27
CA SER A 117 13.26 10.71 -28.59
C SER A 117 14.73 10.96 -28.26
N THR A 118 15.18 12.18 -28.51
CA THR A 118 16.50 12.67 -28.08
C THR A 118 16.49 13.19 -26.64
N GLU A 119 15.34 13.18 -25.96
CA GLU A 119 15.22 13.68 -24.59
C GLU A 119 15.71 12.63 -23.58
N LYS A 120 16.66 13.04 -22.73
CA LYS A 120 17.20 12.20 -21.65
C LYS A 120 16.09 11.91 -20.62
N PRO A 121 16.04 10.70 -20.01
CA PRO A 121 15.05 10.37 -18.98
C PRO A 121 14.98 11.44 -17.89
N MET A 122 13.79 11.98 -17.66
CA MET A 122 13.52 12.85 -16.51
C MET A 122 13.58 12.00 -15.24
N THR A 123 14.66 12.11 -14.48
CA THR A 123 14.69 11.69 -13.08
C THR A 123 13.85 12.67 -12.28
N LYS A 124 12.53 12.50 -12.23
CA LYS A 124 11.71 13.20 -11.24
C LYS A 124 12.08 12.62 -9.87
N SER A 125 12.92 13.34 -9.13
CA SER A 125 13.06 13.15 -7.69
C SER A 125 11.71 13.48 -7.07
N TYR A 126 10.95 12.46 -6.67
CA TYR A 126 9.76 12.64 -5.84
C TYR A 126 10.22 13.11 -4.46
N THR A 127 10.50 14.40 -4.32
CA THR A 127 10.59 15.02 -3.01
C THR A 127 9.22 14.89 -2.38
N SER A 128 9.11 14.04 -1.36
CA SER A 128 8.03 14.07 -0.40
C SER A 128 7.86 15.50 0.07
N THR A 129 6.81 16.17 -0.36
CA THR A 129 6.38 17.40 0.30
C THR A 129 5.98 17.01 1.72
N PRO A 130 6.64 17.53 2.77
CA PRO A 130 6.11 17.40 4.11
C PRO A 130 4.77 18.13 4.17
N LYS A 131 3.76 17.50 4.77
CA LYS A 131 2.54 18.19 5.18
C LYS A 131 2.86 19.27 6.21
#